data_AF-A0A834MDW9-F1
#
_entry.id   AF-A0A834MDW9-F1
#
_cell.length_a   1.000
_cell.length_b   1.000
_cell.length_c   1.000
_cell.angle_alpha   90.00
_cell.angle_beta   90.00
_cell.angle_gamma   90.00
#
_symmetry.space_group_name_H-M   'P 1'
#
loop_
_entity.id
_entity.type
_entity.pdbx_description
1 polymer ?
#
loop_
_entity_poly.entity_id
_entity_poly.type
_entity_poly.pdbx_seq_one_letter_code
_entity_poly.pdbx_strand_id
1 'polypeptide(L)'
;QNLRKTEHASIRMCYQTILGVAWAFLGQKSDDIMIYSDDSSQWRIFVLICSLPSACSVVLLCFLPETPKFLITKRRFDNAMMVFQKIYACNTGNNMKRYPVSNEKY
;
A
#
# COMPACT_ATOMS: atom_id res chain seq x y z
N GLN A 1 -18.64 -20.93 -16.21
CA GLN A 1 -19.67 -20.45 -15.26
C GLN A 1 -19.09 -19.86 -13.98
N ASN A 2 -17.97 -20.36 -13.46
CA ASN A 2 -17.28 -19.77 -12.29
C ASN A 2 -16.73 -18.35 -12.55
N LEU A 3 -16.21 -18.08 -13.76
CA LEU A 3 -15.72 -16.74 -14.17
C LEU A 3 -16.80 -15.65 -14.13
N ARG A 4 -18.02 -15.95 -14.57
CA ARG A 4 -19.14 -14.99 -14.46
C ARG A 4 -19.51 -14.74 -12.99
N LYS A 5 -19.46 -15.77 -12.14
CA LYS A 5 -19.73 -15.62 -10.69
C LYS A 5 -18.68 -14.73 -10.01
N THR A 6 -17.40 -14.84 -10.39
CA THR A 6 -16.31 -14.00 -9.86
C THR A 6 -16.39 -12.56 -10.35
N GLU A 7 -16.82 -12.33 -11.59
CA GLU A 7 -17.05 -10.97 -12.12
C GLU A 7 -18.20 -10.29 -11.39
N HIS A 8 -19.33 -10.97 -11.20
CA HIS A 8 -20.44 -10.43 -10.42
C HIS A 8 -20.06 -10.18 -8.95
N ALA A 9 -19.20 -11.02 -8.36
CA ALA A 9 -18.69 -10.79 -7.00
C ALA A 9 -17.76 -9.57 -6.92
N SER A 10 -16.83 -9.40 -7.86
CA SER A 10 -15.96 -8.22 -7.95
C SER A 10 -16.75 -6.93 -8.17
N ILE A 11 -17.73 -6.96 -9.08
CA ILE A 11 -18.58 -5.79 -9.34
C ILE A 11 -19.37 -5.41 -8.07
N ARG A 12 -19.97 -6.38 -7.38
CA ARG A 12 -20.70 -6.15 -6.13
C ARG A 12 -19.82 -5.59 -5.02
N MET A 13 -18.56 -6.03 -4.92
CA MET A 13 -17.59 -5.49 -3.98
C MET A 13 -17.27 -4.02 -4.26
N CYS A 14 -17.07 -3.64 -5.52
CA CYS A 14 -16.83 -2.25 -5.90
C CYS A 14 -18.01 -1.32 -5.58
N TYR A 15 -19.25 -1.77 -5.80
CA TYR A 15 -20.42 -0.97 -5.42
C TYR A 15 -20.53 -0.77 -3.91
N GLN A 16 -20.20 -1.79 -3.12
CA GLN A 16 -20.25 -1.70 -1.65
C GLN A 16 -19.19 -0.74 -1.09
N THR A 17 -18.00 -0.68 -1.69
CA THR A 17 -16.97 0.27 -1.28
C THR A 17 -17.35 1.70 -1.65
N ILE A 18 -17.92 1.93 -2.83
CA ILE A 18 -18.37 3.27 -3.27
C ILE A 18 -19.46 3.82 -2.33
N LEU A 19 -20.43 3.00 -1.93
CA LEU A 19 -21.49 3.42 -1.01
C LEU A 19 -20.95 3.72 0.40
N GLY A 20 -20.03 2.91 0.91
CA GLY A 20 -19.41 3.14 2.22
C GLY A 20 -18.56 4.42 2.25
N VAL A 21 -17.84 4.69 1.16
CA VAL A 21 -17.07 5.94 1.01
C VAL A 21 -18.02 7.13 0.92
N ALA A 22 -19.06 7.08 0.07
CA ALA A 22 -20.04 8.16 -0.05
C ALA A 22 -20.74 8.49 1.29
N TRP A 23 -21.09 7.47 2.08
CA TRP A 23 -21.70 7.64 3.40
C TRP A 23 -20.74 8.28 4.42
N ALA A 24 -19.47 7.88 4.41
CA ALA A 24 -18.44 8.48 5.26
C ALA A 24 -18.22 9.96 4.93
N PHE A 25 -18.34 10.34 3.65
CA PHE A 25 -18.27 11.74 3.21
C PHE A 25 -19.52 12.54 3.59
N LEU A 26 -20.72 11.98 3.43
CA LEU A 26 -22.00 12.66 3.73
C LEU A 26 -22.19 13.01 5.22
N GLY A 27 -21.49 12.32 6.12
CA GLY A 27 -21.55 12.56 7.57
C GLY A 27 -20.55 13.59 8.10
N GLN A 28 -19.59 14.05 7.28
CA GLN A 28 -18.55 14.96 7.74
C GLN A 28 -19.09 16.40 7.78
N LYS A 29 -19.78 16.75 8.87
CA LYS A 29 -19.98 18.15 9.27
C LYS A 29 -18.62 18.74 9.60
N SER A 30 -18.05 19.45 8.64
CA SER A 30 -16.76 20.10 8.72
C SER A 30 -16.81 21.40 9.56
N ASP A 31 -17.44 21.38 10.73
CA ASP A 31 -17.55 22.62 11.52
C ASP A 31 -16.16 23.07 12.07
N ASP A 32 -15.15 22.18 12.09
CA ASP A 32 -13.79 22.49 12.53
C ASP A 32 -12.76 22.73 11.40
N ILE A 33 -13.04 22.34 10.14
CA ILE A 33 -12.15 22.60 8.98
C ILE A 33 -12.64 23.85 8.20
N MET A 34 -13.77 24.42 8.59
CA MET A 34 -14.39 25.59 7.96
C MET A 34 -14.00 26.92 8.61
N ILE A 35 -12.76 27.05 9.11
CA ILE A 35 -12.27 28.35 9.63
C ILE A 35 -11.25 29.01 8.67
N TYR A 36 -10.74 28.32 7.65
CA TYR A 36 -9.69 28.90 6.79
C TYR A 36 -9.90 28.84 5.27
N SER A 37 -10.94 28.18 4.76
CA SER A 37 -11.08 28.00 3.31
C SER A 37 -12.31 28.70 2.75
N ASP A 38 -12.05 29.79 2.04
CA ASP A 38 -12.98 30.40 1.09
C ASP A 38 -13.59 29.31 0.19
N ASP A 39 -14.85 29.49 -0.23
CA ASP A 39 -15.65 28.51 -0.99
C ASP A 39 -14.92 28.03 -2.26
N SER A 40 -14.07 28.89 -2.82
CA SER A 40 -13.19 28.63 -3.97
C SER A 40 -12.00 27.68 -3.71
N SER A 41 -11.73 27.31 -2.46
CA SER A 41 -10.58 26.50 -2.03
C SER A 41 -10.93 25.07 -1.59
N GLN A 42 -12.21 24.71 -1.51
CA GLN A 42 -12.66 23.37 -1.07
C GLN A 42 -12.11 22.24 -1.96
N TRP A 43 -12.06 22.46 -3.28
CA TRP A 43 -11.48 21.49 -4.21
C TRP A 43 -9.98 21.25 -3.96
N ARG A 44 -9.24 22.25 -3.47
CA ARG A 44 -7.81 22.12 -3.14
C ARG A 44 -7.62 21.20 -1.93
N ILE A 45 -8.48 21.34 -0.92
CA ILE A 45 -8.46 20.48 0.27
C ILE A 45 -8.80 19.03 -0.11
N PHE A 46 -9.80 18.83 -0.97
CA PHE A 46 -10.13 17.50 -1.49
C PHE A 46 -8.93 16.85 -2.20
N VAL A 47 -8.26 17.59 -3.08
CA VAL A 47 -7.04 17.12 -3.76
C VAL A 47 -5.92 16.81 -2.77
N LEU A 48 -5.72 17.66 -1.75
CA LEU A 48 -4.72 17.42 -0.70
C LEU A 48 -5.03 16.13 0.07
N ILE A 49 -6.26 15.95 0.54
CA ILE A 49 -6.67 14.74 1.29
C ILE A 49 -6.50 13.48 0.44
N CYS A 50 -6.89 13.52 -0.84
CA CYS A 50 -6.68 12.39 -1.76
C CYS A 50 -5.19 12.14 -2.08
N SER A 51 -4.37 13.19 -2.07
CA SER A 51 -2.92 13.05 -2.30
C SER A 51 -2.18 12.46 -1.09
N LEU A 52 -2.67 12.65 0.13
CA LEU A 52 -2.03 12.15 1.35
C LEU A 52 -1.78 10.63 1.33
N PRO A 53 -2.75 9.74 1.06
CA PRO A 53 -2.49 8.30 0.99
C PRO A 53 -1.54 7.92 -0.16
N SER A 54 -1.56 8.67 -1.26
CA SER A 54 -0.63 8.47 -2.38
C SER A 54 0.80 8.87 -2.00
N ALA A 55 0.98 10.04 -1.39
CA ALA A 55 2.25 10.52 -0.88
C ALA A 55 2.80 9.60 0.22
N CYS A 56 1.96 9.18 1.18
CA CYS A 56 2.31 8.19 2.18
C CYS A 56 2.78 6.88 1.54
N SER A 57 2.14 6.42 0.46
CA SER A 57 2.56 5.22 -0.26
C SER A 57 3.95 5.40 -0.89
N VAL A 58 4.25 6.57 -1.48
CA VAL A 58 5.59 6.87 -2.01
C VAL A 58 6.64 6.88 -0.91
N VAL A 59 6.34 7.53 0.22
CA VAL A 59 7.23 7.55 1.39
C VAL A 59 7.47 6.13 1.91
N LEU A 60 6.42 5.32 2.06
CA LEU A 60 6.51 3.92 2.46
C LEU A 60 7.31 3.08 1.45
N LEU A 61 7.18 3.33 0.15
CA LEU A 61 7.97 2.67 -0.89
C LEU A 61 9.45 3.06 -0.83
N CYS A 62 9.79 4.29 -0.44
CA CYS A 62 11.17 4.70 -0.18
C CYS A 62 11.76 4.03 1.06
N PHE A 63 10.94 3.76 2.09
CA PHE A 63 11.36 3.02 3.28
C PHE A 63 11.37 1.50 3.05
N LEU A 64 10.59 1.00 2.10
CA LEU A 64 10.62 -0.39 1.70
C LEU A 64 11.98 -0.66 1.03
N PRO A 65 12.76 -1.64 1.50
CA PRO A 65 14.01 -1.99 0.82
C PRO A 65 13.70 -2.30 -0.65
N GLU A 66 14.58 -1.88 -1.56
CA GLU A 66 14.44 -2.14 -3.00
C GLU A 66 13.93 -3.57 -3.23
N THR A 67 12.95 -3.71 -4.10
CA THR A 67 12.26 -4.99 -4.30
C THR A 67 13.32 -6.05 -4.62
N PRO A 68 13.39 -7.17 -3.91
CA PRO A 68 14.47 -8.15 -4.09
C PRO A 68 14.54 -8.69 -5.53
N LYS A 69 13.41 -8.64 -6.25
CA LYS A 69 13.29 -8.94 -7.67
C LYS A 69 14.17 -8.02 -8.54
N PHE A 70 14.30 -6.74 -8.21
CA PHE A 70 15.15 -5.78 -8.92
C PHE A 70 16.65 -6.05 -8.69
N LEU A 71 17.04 -6.36 -7.45
CA LEU A 71 18.43 -6.68 -7.11
C LEU A 71 18.93 -7.95 -7.81
N ILE A 72 18.06 -8.95 -7.97
CA ILE A 72 18.32 -10.17 -8.75
C ILE A 72 18.55 -9.82 -10.23
N THR A 73 17.73 -8.95 -10.82
CA THR A 73 17.90 -8.52 -12.23
C THR A 73 19.22 -7.78 -12.46
N LYS A 74 19.76 -7.09 -11.44
CA LYS A 74 21.07 -6.43 -11.49
C LYS A 74 22.25 -7.36 -11.18
N ARG A 75 22.04 -8.68 -11.07
CA ARG A 75 23.05 -9.69 -10.66
C ARG A 75 23.70 -9.42 -9.29
N ARG A 76 23.03 -8.67 -8.41
CA ARG A 76 23.51 -8.36 -7.05
C ARG A 76 22.86 -9.30 -6.02
N PHE A 77 23.18 -10.58 -6.12
CA PHE A 77 22.53 -11.64 -5.34
C PHE A 77 22.77 -11.51 -3.82
N ASP A 78 23.95 -11.07 -3.39
CA ASP A 78 24.25 -10.89 -1.96
C ASP A 78 23.37 -9.82 -1.31
N ASN A 79 23.15 -8.70 -2.01
CA ASN A 79 22.27 -7.64 -1.54
C ASN A 79 20.80 -8.09 -1.52
N ALA A 80 20.37 -8.86 -2.53
CA ALA A 80 19.04 -9.44 -2.55
C ALA A 80 18.83 -10.39 -1.37
N MET A 81 19.84 -11.21 -1.04
CA MET A 81 19.81 -12.15 0.09
C MET A 81 19.68 -11.42 1.43
N MET A 82 20.43 -10.33 1.63
CA MET A 82 20.30 -9.50 2.84
C MET A 82 18.90 -8.91 2.99
N VAL A 83 18.31 -8.42 1.89
CA VAL A 83 16.93 -7.89 1.89
C VAL A 83 15.92 -8.99 2.23
N PHE A 84 16.07 -10.19 1.68
CA PHE A 84 15.21 -11.33 2.01
C PHE A 84 15.29 -11.75 3.48
N GLN A 85 16.50 -11.81 4.04
CA GLN A 85 16.70 -12.11 5.45
C GLN A 85 16.05 -11.06 6.36
N LYS A 86 16.15 -9.78 5.98
CA LYS A 86 15.50 -8.66 6.71
C LYS A 86 13.97 -8.77 6.66
N ILE A 87 13.39 -9.04 5.49
CA ILE A 87 11.94 -9.23 5.32
C ILE A 87 11.46 -10.46 6.11
N TYR A 88 12.21 -11.57 6.05
CA TYR A 88 11.91 -12.78 6.81
C TYR A 88 11.90 -12.52 8.33
N ALA A 89 12.92 -11.84 8.84
CA ALA A 89 12.98 -11.47 10.25
C ALA A 89 11.83 -10.54 10.66
N CYS A 90 11.47 -9.58 9.80
CA CYS A 90 10.37 -8.66 10.06
C CYS A 90 9.00 -9.36 10.06
N ASN A 91 8.79 -10.36 9.19
CA ASN A 91 7.52 -11.08 9.05
C ASN A 91 7.35 -12.21 10.07
N THR A 92 8.42 -12.91 10.42
CA THR A 92 8.38 -14.09 11.30
C THR A 92 8.79 -13.76 12.73
N GLY A 93 9.38 -12.58 12.98
CA GLY A 93 9.96 -12.21 14.28
C GLY A 93 11.18 -13.04 14.66
N ASN A 94 11.73 -13.81 13.72
CA ASN A 94 12.81 -14.77 13.95
C ASN A 94 14.16 -14.21 13.46
N ASN A 95 15.27 -14.75 13.94
CA ASN A 95 16.60 -14.25 13.58
C ASN A 95 16.91 -14.39 12.07
N MET A 96 17.55 -13.37 11.48
CA MET A 96 17.96 -13.32 10.06
C MET A 96 18.78 -14.54 9.61
N LYS A 97 19.61 -15.09 10.52
CA LYS A 97 20.48 -16.26 10.26
C LYS A 97 19.72 -17.58 10.04
N ARG A 98 18.40 -17.62 10.30
CA ARG A 98 17.56 -18.81 10.12
C ARG A 98 16.91 -18.88 8.72
N TYR A 99 17.29 -17.98 7.82
CA TYR A 99 16.74 -17.95 6.48
C TYR A 99 17.06 -19.25 5.71
N PRO A 100 16.04 -19.98 5.21
CA PRO A 100 16.18 -21.38 4.77
C PRO A 100 16.94 -21.60 3.45
N VAL A 101 17.46 -20.55 2.81
CA VAL A 101 18.14 -20.64 1.49
C VAL A 101 19.66 -20.80 1.62
N SER A 102 20.25 -20.72 2.82
CA SER A 102 21.71 -20.78 3.00
C SER A 102 22.36 -22.13 2.66
N ASN A 103 21.60 -23.17 2.33
CA ASN A 103 22.11 -24.55 2.28
C ASN A 103 22.11 -25.21 0.89
N GLU A 104 21.60 -24.55 -0.16
CA GLU A 104 21.74 -25.07 -1.53
C GLU A 104 23.00 -24.48 -2.17
N LYS A 105 24.09 -25.26 -2.05
CA LYS A 105 25.33 -25.09 -2.79
C LYS A 105 25.03 -25.19 -4.29
N TYR A 106 25.19 -24.09 -5.02
CA TYR A 106 25.54 -24.08 -6.44
C TYR A 106 26.87 -23.39 -6.61
#